data_AF-A0A0F0CNA7-F1
#
_entry.id   AF-A0A0F0CNA7-F1
#
_cell.length_a   1.000
_cell.length_b   1.000
_cell.length_c   1.000
_cell.angle_alpha   90.00
_cell.angle_beta   90.00
_cell.angle_gamma   90.00
#
_symmetry.space_group_name_H-M   'P 1'
#
loop_
_entity.id
_entity.type
_entity.pdbx_description
1 polymer ?
#
loop_
_entity_poly.entity_id
_entity_poly.type
_entity_poly.pdbx_seq_one_letter_code
_entity_poly.pdbx_strand_id
1 'polypeptide(L)'
;MDKKKRKNLIIAGVAGVILLAAIVAVLLLHVFRLITGEIKSDTRSDQYLEQMIGAASAGDRNAMDALCLSQGVSKKSMEKDMQTLLEVWDGEQEFTYKKTGYNRKTTTSNGKRIKTITANYKITTASGEKMSVVLRHVEGDNGDSGLTNFVIRTEESLKPIGTLGSMGKWNVVQWFLFVFSMAVFGAAVVSAADCYRNKIRYRWGWIALIMLVYVAPGFSLMLEDRRKVLRFTCSVALMGLSKYVVYPENGVMFSLCLPAGMGIYWVMRKHLLEERSNQGNIHL
;
A
#
# COMPACT_ATOMS: atom_id res chain seq x y z
N MET A 1 15.94 34.53 -34.66
CA MET A 1 16.60 33.24 -34.31
C MET A 1 16.20 32.20 -35.34
N ASP A 2 17.17 31.59 -36.03
CA ASP A 2 16.97 30.76 -37.22
C ASP A 2 16.26 29.41 -36.91
N LYS A 3 15.35 28.94 -37.77
CA LYS A 3 14.54 27.71 -37.58
C LYS A 3 15.42 26.48 -37.35
N LYS A 4 16.59 26.44 -37.99
CA LYS A 4 17.58 25.35 -37.86
C LYS A 4 18.24 25.34 -36.47
N LYS A 5 18.59 26.51 -35.93
CA LYS A 5 19.13 26.65 -34.56
C LYS A 5 18.10 26.23 -33.50
N ARG A 6 16.82 26.58 -33.69
CA ARG A 6 15.74 26.18 -32.76
C ARG A 6 15.49 24.66 -32.76
N LYS A 7 15.53 24.02 -33.93
CA LYS A 7 15.39 22.55 -34.07
C LYS A 7 16.57 21.81 -33.41
N ASN A 8 17.81 22.28 -33.61
CA ASN A 8 18.99 21.68 -32.99
C ASN A 8 19.01 21.86 -31.46
N LEU A 9 18.53 22.99 -30.93
CA LEU A 9 18.41 23.20 -29.49
C LEU A 9 17.38 22.25 -28.86
N ILE A 10 16.26 21.99 -29.54
CA ILE A 10 15.24 21.03 -29.08
C ILE A 10 15.80 19.61 -29.10
N ILE A 11 16.51 19.20 -30.16
CA ILE A 11 17.13 17.87 -30.25
C ILE A 11 18.20 17.69 -29.16
N ALA A 12 19.04 18.70 -28.92
CA ALA A 12 20.04 18.66 -27.85
C ALA A 12 19.38 18.61 -26.45
N GLY A 13 18.29 19.35 -26.25
CA GLY A 13 17.50 19.28 -25.01
C GLY A 13 16.87 17.90 -24.78
N VAL A 14 16.26 17.31 -25.82
CA VAL A 14 15.68 15.96 -25.76
C VAL A 14 16.76 14.90 -25.52
N ALA A 15 17.91 14.99 -26.20
CA ALA A 15 19.04 14.09 -26.00
C ALA A 15 19.61 14.21 -24.58
N GLY A 16 19.70 15.43 -24.02
CA GLY A 16 20.12 15.66 -22.64
C GLY A 16 19.17 15.03 -21.62
N VAL A 17 17.85 15.13 -21.84
CA VAL A 17 16.84 14.48 -20.97
C VAL A 17 16.93 12.96 -21.06
N ILE A 18 17.12 12.39 -22.27
CA ILE A 18 17.29 10.94 -22.45
C ILE A 18 18.55 10.45 -21.75
N LEU A 19 19.66 11.16 -21.88
CA LEU A 19 20.92 10.81 -21.21
C LEU A 19 20.78 10.88 -19.68
N LEU A 20 20.13 11.91 -19.16
CA LEU A 20 19.85 12.04 -17.72
C LEU A 20 18.96 10.88 -17.24
N ALA A 21 17.91 10.54 -17.99
CA ALA A 21 17.02 9.42 -17.67
C ALA A 21 17.76 8.07 -17.68
N ALA A 22 18.68 7.87 -18.63
CA ALA A 22 19.52 6.67 -18.70
C ALA A 22 20.48 6.57 -17.50
N ILE A 23 21.12 7.68 -17.10
CA ILE A 23 22.00 7.71 -15.92
C ILE A 23 21.20 7.38 -14.65
N VAL A 24 20.02 7.99 -14.49
CA VAL A 24 19.13 7.70 -13.34
C VAL A 24 18.72 6.23 -13.34
N ALA A 25 18.36 5.65 -14.49
CA ALA A 25 18.01 4.25 -14.60
C ALA A 25 19.16 3.31 -14.19
N VAL A 26 20.39 3.62 -14.60
CA VAL A 26 21.59 2.85 -14.21
C VAL A 26 21.86 2.96 -12.71
N LEU A 27 21.73 4.15 -12.11
CA LEU A 27 21.89 4.35 -10.67
C LEU A 27 20.82 3.57 -9.88
N LEU A 28 19.56 3.63 -10.32
CA LEU A 28 18.46 2.86 -9.72
C LEU A 28 18.71 1.35 -9.79
N LEU A 29 19.27 0.85 -10.91
CA LEU A 29 19.68 -0.55 -11.05
C LEU A 29 20.77 -0.95 -10.04
N HIS A 30 21.75 -0.08 -9.77
CA HIS A 30 22.78 -0.35 -8.78
C HIS A 30 22.21 -0.37 -7.36
N VAL A 31 21.36 0.59 -7.02
CA VAL A 31 20.65 0.61 -5.73
C VAL A 31 19.80 -0.64 -5.57
N PHE A 32 19.07 -1.06 -6.62
CA PHE A 32 18.29 -2.29 -6.61
C PHE A 32 19.16 -3.53 -6.39
N ARG A 33 20.33 -3.63 -7.05
CA ARG A 33 21.29 -4.73 -6.83
C ARG A 33 21.85 -4.75 -5.41
N LEU A 34 22.16 -3.58 -4.83
CA LEU A 34 22.66 -3.47 -3.46
C LEU A 34 21.60 -3.97 -2.45
N ILE A 35 20.36 -3.48 -2.58
CA ILE A 35 19.25 -3.88 -1.71
C ILE A 35 18.96 -5.38 -1.84
N THR A 36 18.89 -5.90 -3.07
CA THR A 36 18.65 -7.34 -3.29
C THR A 36 19.81 -8.21 -2.80
N GLY A 37 21.05 -7.71 -2.83
CA GLY A 37 22.21 -8.37 -2.24
C GLY A 37 22.11 -8.51 -0.72
N GLU A 38 21.67 -7.46 -0.02
CA GLU A 38 21.44 -7.52 1.43
C GLU A 38 20.30 -8.48 1.81
N ILE A 39 19.23 -8.54 1.02
CA ILE A 39 18.10 -9.46 1.26
C ILE A 39 18.52 -10.92 1.10
N LYS A 40 19.40 -11.20 0.12
CA LYS A 40 19.91 -12.55 -0.15
C LYS A 40 20.98 -13.01 0.83
N SER A 41 21.72 -12.08 1.44
CA SER A 41 22.79 -12.45 2.38
C SER A 41 22.28 -12.86 3.76
N ASP A 42 21.03 -12.54 4.09
CA ASP A 42 20.40 -12.97 5.33
C ASP A 42 19.85 -14.40 5.24
N THR A 43 20.73 -15.38 5.40
CA THR A 43 20.37 -16.81 5.43
C THR A 43 19.83 -17.23 6.80
N ARG A 44 20.05 -16.43 7.85
CA ARG A 44 19.66 -16.80 9.21
C ARG A 44 18.15 -16.72 9.42
N SER A 45 17.50 -15.69 8.86
CA SER A 45 16.03 -15.64 8.84
C SER A 45 15.43 -16.83 8.10
N ASP A 46 16.07 -17.28 7.02
CA ASP A 46 15.60 -18.44 6.23
C ASP A 46 15.73 -19.73 7.05
N GLN A 47 16.83 -19.91 7.78
CA GLN A 47 17.01 -21.03 8.71
C GLN A 47 15.98 -21.02 9.85
N TYR A 48 15.69 -19.86 10.45
CA TYR A 48 14.66 -19.76 11.49
C TYR A 48 13.27 -20.10 10.95
N LEU A 49 12.96 -19.71 9.71
CA LEU A 49 11.71 -20.05 9.06
C LEU A 49 11.57 -21.57 8.91
N GLU A 50 12.58 -22.21 8.31
CA GLU A 50 12.60 -23.65 8.07
C GLU A 50 12.56 -24.47 9.37
N GLN A 51 13.32 -24.07 10.38
CA GLN A 51 13.35 -24.75 11.68
C GLN A 51 12.03 -24.60 12.44
N MET A 52 11.42 -23.40 12.43
CA MET A 52 10.16 -23.18 13.12
C MET A 52 9.01 -23.94 12.46
N ILE A 53 8.92 -23.93 11.13
CA ILE A 53 7.89 -24.68 10.40
C ILE A 53 8.13 -26.19 10.52
N GLY A 54 9.38 -26.65 10.38
CA GLY A 54 9.72 -28.07 10.55
C GLY A 54 9.37 -28.59 11.95
N ALA A 55 9.64 -27.80 12.99
CA ALA A 55 9.25 -28.13 14.36
C ALA A 55 7.71 -28.13 14.52
N ALA A 56 6.99 -27.20 13.89
CA ALA A 56 5.53 -27.19 13.88
C ALA A 56 4.93 -28.41 13.17
N SER A 57 5.46 -28.80 12.00
CA SER A 57 5.05 -30.02 11.28
C SER A 57 5.32 -31.29 12.08
N ALA A 58 6.38 -31.31 12.90
CA ALA A 58 6.68 -32.42 13.81
C ALA A 58 5.88 -32.38 15.12
N GLY A 59 5.13 -31.30 15.39
CA GLY A 59 4.48 -31.06 16.68
C GLY A 59 5.45 -30.85 17.86
N ASP A 60 6.73 -30.57 17.59
CA ASP A 60 7.76 -30.44 18.62
C ASP A 60 7.82 -29.02 19.18
N ARG A 61 7.04 -28.80 20.25
CA ARG A 61 7.03 -27.51 20.96
C ARG A 61 8.36 -27.16 21.60
N ASN A 62 9.16 -28.14 22.02
CA ASN A 62 10.45 -27.86 22.65
C ASN A 62 11.46 -27.33 21.62
N ALA A 63 11.44 -27.89 20.40
CA ALA A 63 12.24 -27.38 19.29
C ALA A 63 11.84 -25.95 18.90
N MET A 64 10.54 -25.64 18.87
CA MET A 64 10.06 -24.26 18.62
C MET A 64 10.49 -23.29 19.74
N ASP A 65 10.36 -23.68 21.01
CA ASP A 65 10.78 -22.88 22.16
C ASP A 65 12.29 -22.61 22.16
N ALA A 66 13.10 -23.57 21.71
CA ALA A 66 14.55 -23.43 21.62
C ALA A 66 15.00 -22.35 20.62
N LEU A 67 14.16 -22.03 19.62
CA LEU A 67 14.43 -20.95 18.66
C LEU A 67 14.12 -19.56 19.22
N CYS A 68 13.32 -19.49 20.28
CA CYS A 68 12.91 -18.23 20.90
C CYS A 68 14.04 -17.63 21.72
N LEU A 69 14.09 -16.29 21.77
CA LEU A 69 15.03 -15.59 22.63
C LEU A 69 14.75 -15.94 24.09
N SER A 70 15.77 -16.44 24.79
CA SER A 70 15.69 -17.02 26.14
C SER A 70 15.41 -16.00 27.26
N GLN A 71 15.72 -14.72 27.04
CA GLN A 71 15.59 -13.64 28.02
C GLN A 71 14.62 -12.55 27.54
N GLY A 72 13.59 -12.23 28.33
CA GLY A 72 12.73 -11.05 28.15
C GLY A 72 11.22 -11.32 27.96
N VAL A 73 10.50 -10.27 27.55
CA VAL A 73 9.02 -10.18 27.40
C VAL A 73 8.49 -11.04 26.22
N SER A 74 9.37 -11.77 25.51
CA SER A 74 9.04 -12.53 24.29
C SER A 74 8.27 -13.81 24.57
N LYS A 75 8.51 -14.54 25.66
CA LYS A 75 8.02 -15.94 25.78
C LYS A 75 6.49 -16.05 25.75
N LYS A 76 5.78 -15.19 26.48
CA LYS A 76 4.30 -15.14 26.48
C LYS A 76 3.72 -14.61 25.16
N SER A 77 4.44 -13.72 24.46
CA SER A 77 4.02 -13.23 23.14
C SER A 77 4.19 -14.32 22.09
N MET A 78 5.32 -15.02 22.12
CA MET A 78 5.66 -16.13 21.22
C MET A 78 4.75 -17.35 21.44
N GLU A 79 4.30 -17.62 22.66
CA GLU A 79 3.41 -18.74 22.95
C GLU A 79 2.09 -18.65 22.17
N LYS A 80 1.48 -17.47 22.11
CA LYS A 80 0.28 -17.23 21.29
C LYS A 80 0.56 -17.43 19.79
N ASP A 81 1.71 -16.94 19.35
CA ASP A 81 2.12 -17.01 17.96
C ASP A 81 2.40 -18.47 17.53
N MET A 82 3.03 -19.25 18.40
CA MET A 82 3.27 -20.70 18.22
C MET A 82 1.97 -21.49 18.22
N GLN A 83 1.03 -21.15 19.09
CA GLN A 83 -0.29 -21.78 19.07
C GLN A 83 -1.02 -21.47 17.76
N THR A 84 -0.98 -20.22 17.31
CA THR A 84 -1.56 -19.80 16.03
C THR A 84 -0.91 -20.55 14.86
N LEU A 85 0.41 -20.77 14.93
CA LEU A 85 1.12 -21.58 13.95
C LEU A 85 0.59 -23.01 13.90
N LEU A 86 0.44 -23.68 15.04
CA LEU A 86 -0.09 -25.04 15.08
C LEU A 86 -1.56 -25.14 14.65
N GLU A 87 -2.35 -24.08 14.84
CA GLU A 87 -3.76 -24.05 14.43
C GLU A 87 -3.93 -23.80 12.92
N VAL A 88 -3.03 -23.00 12.32
CA VAL A 88 -3.09 -22.60 10.91
C VAL A 88 -2.31 -23.55 10.01
N TRP A 89 -1.24 -24.16 10.51
CA TRP A 89 -0.39 -25.06 9.76
C TRP A 89 -1.01 -26.46 9.72
N ASP A 90 -1.16 -27.01 8.52
CA ASP A 90 -1.78 -28.31 8.26
C ASP A 90 -0.85 -29.52 8.54
N GLY A 91 0.39 -29.26 8.94
CA GLY A 91 1.38 -30.29 9.24
C GLY A 91 2.19 -30.75 8.02
N GLU A 92 2.05 -30.09 6.86
CA GLU A 92 2.85 -30.42 5.68
C GLU A 92 4.35 -30.21 5.93
N GLN A 93 5.16 -31.17 5.50
CA GLN A 93 6.62 -31.10 5.60
C GLN A 93 7.25 -30.36 4.42
N GLU A 94 6.61 -30.40 3.26
CA GLU A 94 7.10 -29.76 2.04
C GLU A 94 6.40 -28.42 1.83
N PHE A 95 7.20 -27.36 1.76
CA PHE A 95 6.71 -26.04 1.39
C PHE A 95 7.78 -25.28 0.61
N THR A 96 7.34 -24.33 -0.21
CA THR A 96 8.23 -23.38 -0.87
C THR A 96 8.02 -21.99 -0.28
N TYR A 97 9.08 -21.20 -0.17
CA TYR A 97 8.97 -19.84 0.34
C TYR A 97 9.68 -18.81 -0.53
N LYS A 98 9.19 -17.58 -0.47
CA LYS A 98 9.77 -16.41 -1.09
C LYS A 98 9.84 -15.27 -0.09
N LYS A 99 11.04 -14.77 0.18
CA LYS A 99 11.26 -13.56 0.98
C LYS A 99 10.74 -12.34 0.20
N THR A 100 9.77 -11.62 0.77
CA THR A 100 9.10 -10.47 0.16
C THR A 100 9.39 -9.15 0.85
N GLY A 101 9.95 -9.17 2.05
CA GLY A 101 10.30 -7.96 2.79
C GLY A 101 11.43 -8.23 3.76
N TYR A 102 12.22 -7.19 4.01
CA TYR A 102 13.37 -7.25 4.89
C TYR A 102 13.61 -5.87 5.48
N ASN A 103 13.79 -5.81 6.80
CA ASN A 103 14.15 -4.59 7.50
C ASN A 103 15.17 -4.92 8.59
N ARG A 104 16.28 -4.18 8.61
CA ARG A 104 17.34 -4.28 9.62
C ARG A 104 17.41 -2.97 10.38
N LYS A 105 17.15 -3.03 11.68
CA LYS A 105 17.34 -1.91 12.60
C LYS A 105 18.49 -2.21 13.54
N THR A 106 19.46 -1.31 13.62
CA THR A 106 20.54 -1.41 14.63
C THR A 106 20.29 -0.37 15.70
N THR A 107 20.21 -0.79 16.95
CA THR A 107 20.06 0.10 18.11
C THR A 107 21.25 -0.10 19.03
N THR A 108 21.80 0.99 19.56
CA THR A 108 22.84 0.92 20.59
C THR A 108 22.22 1.26 21.93
N SER A 109 22.32 0.36 22.89
CA SER A 109 21.83 0.58 24.26
C SER A 109 22.94 0.17 25.24
N ASN A 110 23.27 1.04 26.20
CA ASN A 110 24.35 0.81 27.16
C ASN A 110 25.69 0.39 26.52
N GLY A 111 26.06 1.03 25.41
CA GLY A 111 27.30 0.75 24.66
C GLY A 111 27.29 -0.55 23.84
N LYS A 112 26.21 -1.33 23.88
CA LYS A 112 26.06 -2.61 23.19
C LYS A 112 25.16 -2.46 21.96
N ARG A 113 25.54 -3.07 20.84
CA ARG A 113 24.74 -3.03 19.62
C ARG A 113 23.79 -4.22 19.59
N ILE A 114 22.53 -3.91 19.28
CA ILE A 114 21.48 -4.89 19.07
C ILE A 114 20.95 -4.69 17.65
N LYS A 115 21.12 -5.70 16.81
CA LYS A 115 20.52 -5.76 15.49
C LYS A 115 19.17 -6.46 15.63
N THR A 116 18.12 -5.81 15.18
CA THR A 116 16.78 -6.39 15.05
C THR A 116 16.49 -6.53 13.57
N ILE A 117 16.25 -7.76 13.14
CA ILE A 117 15.95 -8.10 11.75
C ILE A 117 14.50 -8.55 11.70
N THR A 118 13.74 -8.00 10.75
CA THR A 118 12.37 -8.43 10.44
C THR A 118 12.33 -8.86 8.99
N ALA A 119 11.93 -10.10 8.75
CA ALA A 119 11.81 -10.68 7.41
C ALA A 119 10.37 -11.13 7.17
N ASN A 120 9.87 -10.82 5.97
CA ASN A 120 8.52 -11.18 5.53
C ASN A 120 8.63 -12.21 4.42
N TYR A 121 7.83 -13.26 4.51
CA TYR A 121 7.80 -14.37 3.57
C TYR A 121 6.39 -14.61 3.04
N LYS A 122 6.35 -15.13 1.83
CA LYS A 122 5.20 -15.84 1.28
C LYS A 122 5.54 -17.31 1.17
N ILE A 123 4.69 -18.16 1.69
CA ILE A 123 4.82 -19.61 1.70
C ILE A 123 3.74 -20.19 0.81
N THR A 124 4.10 -21.17 0.01
CA THR A 124 3.17 -22.01 -0.73
C THR A 124 3.39 -23.45 -0.27
N THR A 125 2.35 -24.02 0.35
CA THR A 125 2.32 -25.42 0.80
C THR A 125 2.21 -26.35 -0.42
N ALA A 126 2.45 -27.64 -0.24
CA ALA A 126 2.28 -28.66 -1.28
C ALA A 126 0.81 -28.79 -1.72
N SER A 127 -0.15 -28.60 -0.81
CA SER A 127 -1.58 -28.46 -1.12
C SER A 127 -1.95 -27.21 -1.93
N GLY A 128 -1.00 -26.28 -2.09
CA GLY A 128 -1.18 -25.03 -2.85
C GLY A 128 -1.78 -23.89 -2.04
N GLU A 129 -1.92 -24.05 -0.72
CA GLU A 129 -2.30 -22.96 0.17
C GLU A 129 -1.20 -21.91 0.24
N LYS A 130 -1.62 -20.64 0.29
CA LYS A 130 -0.70 -19.50 0.34
C LYS A 130 -0.79 -18.84 1.70
N MET A 131 0.35 -18.79 2.37
CA MET A 131 0.48 -18.18 3.68
C MET A 131 1.52 -17.06 3.64
N SER A 132 1.42 -16.13 4.58
CA SER A 132 2.44 -15.12 4.82
C SER A 132 2.99 -15.29 6.22
N VAL A 133 4.32 -15.21 6.32
CA VAL A 133 5.03 -15.25 7.60
C VAL A 133 5.78 -13.95 7.81
N VAL A 134 5.65 -13.39 9.02
CA VAL A 134 6.49 -12.30 9.50
C VAL A 134 7.29 -12.83 10.67
N LEU A 135 8.61 -12.93 10.48
CA LEU A 135 9.52 -13.33 11.55
C LEU A 135 10.41 -12.15 11.96
N ARG A 136 10.71 -12.08 13.25
CA ARG A 136 11.64 -11.10 13.80
C ARG A 136 12.61 -11.80 14.73
N HIS A 137 13.90 -11.63 14.48
CA HIS A 137 14.95 -12.10 15.38
C HIS A 137 15.89 -10.95 15.77
N VAL A 138 16.61 -11.18 16.86
CA VAL A 138 17.64 -10.26 17.34
C VAL A 138 19.01 -10.90 17.32
N GLU A 139 20.03 -10.06 17.16
CA GLU A 139 21.44 -10.41 17.28
C GLU A 139 22.13 -9.32 18.09
N GLY A 140 22.43 -9.62 19.36
CA GLY A 140 23.15 -8.73 20.26
C GLY A 140 24.61 -9.13 20.39
N ASP A 141 25.48 -8.14 20.60
CA ASP A 141 26.91 -8.36 20.89
C ASP A 141 27.16 -9.17 22.18
N ASN A 142 26.12 -9.33 23.02
CA ASN A 142 26.16 -10.09 24.29
C ASN A 142 26.03 -11.61 24.11
N GLY A 143 25.84 -12.10 22.88
CA GLY A 143 25.45 -13.49 22.61
C GLY A 143 23.94 -13.72 22.61
N ASP A 144 23.14 -12.69 22.91
CA ASP A 144 21.68 -12.74 22.82
C ASP A 144 21.25 -12.90 21.36
N SER A 145 20.73 -14.08 21.01
CA SER A 145 20.20 -14.36 19.68
C SER A 145 18.99 -15.27 19.77
N GLY A 146 17.98 -14.98 18.96
CA GLY A 146 16.76 -15.78 18.92
C GLY A 146 15.58 -15.02 18.33
N LEU A 147 14.49 -15.76 18.12
CA LEU A 147 13.22 -15.22 17.66
C LEU A 147 12.54 -14.43 18.77
N THR A 148 11.98 -13.30 18.36
CA THR A 148 11.19 -12.40 19.22
C THR A 148 9.77 -12.26 18.72
N ASN A 149 9.51 -12.65 17.46
CA ASN A 149 8.20 -12.69 16.86
C ASN A 149 8.18 -13.71 15.71
N PHE A 150 7.11 -14.49 15.58
CA PHE A 150 6.91 -15.40 14.44
C PHE A 150 5.41 -15.52 14.15
N VAL A 151 4.90 -14.71 13.21
CA VAL A 151 3.45 -14.72 12.91
C VAL A 151 3.20 -15.31 11.55
N ILE A 152 2.44 -16.41 11.51
CA ILE A 152 1.93 -17.01 10.29
C ILE A 152 0.45 -16.67 10.08
N ARG A 153 0.06 -16.44 8.83
CA ARG A 153 -1.30 -16.11 8.44
C ARG A 153 -1.62 -16.67 7.08
N THR A 154 -2.84 -17.13 6.86
CA THR A 154 -3.33 -17.45 5.51
C THR A 154 -3.49 -16.17 4.70
N GLU A 155 -3.20 -16.20 3.39
CA GLU A 155 -3.41 -15.02 2.53
C GLU A 155 -4.88 -14.57 2.53
N GLU A 156 -5.83 -15.48 2.77
CA GLU A 156 -7.24 -15.11 2.91
C GLU A 156 -7.49 -14.22 4.13
N SER A 157 -6.85 -14.50 5.26
CA SER A 157 -6.98 -13.68 6.47
C SER A 157 -6.39 -12.27 6.31
N LEU A 158 -5.50 -12.07 5.34
CA LEU A 158 -4.85 -10.79 5.03
C LEU A 158 -5.59 -9.96 3.98
N LYS A 159 -6.61 -10.52 3.31
CA LYS A 159 -7.32 -9.79 2.25
C LYS A 159 -8.07 -8.58 2.83
N PRO A 160 -7.87 -7.37 2.26
CA PRO A 160 -8.56 -6.19 2.71
C PRO A 160 -10.08 -6.31 2.50
N ILE A 161 -10.83 -6.08 3.57
CA ILE A 161 -12.30 -6.06 3.55
C ILE A 161 -12.75 -4.63 3.21
N GLY A 162 -13.68 -4.47 2.28
CA GLY A 162 -14.10 -3.15 1.78
C GLY A 162 -13.54 -2.78 0.41
N THR A 163 -13.00 -3.75 -0.32
CA THR A 163 -12.68 -3.63 -1.76
C THR A 163 -13.77 -4.29 -2.58
N LEU A 164 -13.88 -3.97 -3.88
CA LEU A 164 -14.92 -4.55 -4.76
C LEU A 164 -14.89 -6.09 -4.76
N GLY A 165 -13.71 -6.69 -4.60
CA GLY A 165 -13.54 -8.15 -4.52
C GLY A 165 -14.01 -8.78 -3.21
N SER A 166 -14.32 -7.98 -2.18
CA SER A 166 -14.82 -8.45 -0.87
C SER A 166 -16.25 -7.99 -0.57
N MET A 167 -17.04 -7.62 -1.61
CA MET A 167 -18.42 -7.13 -1.48
C MET A 167 -19.32 -8.01 -0.60
N GLY A 168 -19.19 -9.33 -0.68
CA GLY A 168 -19.98 -10.26 0.13
C GLY A 168 -19.72 -10.20 1.64
N LYS A 169 -18.63 -9.56 2.08
CA LYS A 169 -18.24 -9.40 3.49
C LYS A 169 -18.35 -7.94 3.96
N TRP A 170 -19.03 -7.07 3.21
CA TRP A 170 -19.06 -5.63 3.51
C TRP A 170 -19.94 -5.28 4.71
N ASN A 171 -19.48 -4.33 5.51
CA ASN A 171 -20.26 -3.74 6.60
C ASN A 171 -21.18 -2.61 6.10
N VAL A 172 -22.08 -2.14 6.98
CA VAL A 172 -23.06 -1.08 6.65
C VAL A 172 -22.39 0.21 6.17
N VAL A 173 -21.23 0.58 6.74
CA VAL A 173 -20.48 1.78 6.36
C VAL A 173 -19.92 1.65 4.94
N GLN A 174 -19.42 0.46 4.56
CA GLN A 174 -18.90 0.18 3.22
C GLN A 174 -20.01 0.25 2.18
N TRP A 175 -21.18 -0.34 2.48
CA TRP A 175 -22.36 -0.22 1.63
C TRP A 175 -22.82 1.23 1.48
N PHE A 176 -22.88 1.99 2.58
CA PHE A 176 -23.23 3.40 2.56
C PHE A 176 -22.27 4.21 1.67
N LEU A 177 -20.95 4.04 1.82
CA LEU A 177 -19.96 4.75 1.01
C LEU A 177 -20.00 4.36 -0.47
N PHE A 178 -20.33 3.11 -0.76
CA PHE A 178 -20.52 2.65 -2.13
C PHE A 178 -21.73 3.33 -2.78
N VAL A 179 -22.89 3.32 -2.12
CA VAL A 179 -24.10 4.00 -2.59
C VAL A 179 -23.88 5.51 -2.70
N PHE A 180 -23.20 6.12 -1.73
CA PHE A 180 -22.81 7.53 -1.78
C PHE A 180 -21.94 7.82 -3.01
N SER A 181 -20.95 6.97 -3.30
CA SER A 181 -20.09 7.14 -4.48
C SER A 181 -20.88 7.01 -5.78
N MET A 182 -21.86 6.10 -5.85
CA MET A 182 -22.75 6.00 -7.00
C MET A 182 -23.61 7.26 -7.18
N ALA A 183 -24.15 7.81 -6.09
CA ALA A 183 -24.95 9.03 -6.12
C ALA A 183 -24.11 10.24 -6.59
N VAL A 184 -22.89 10.37 -6.07
CA VAL A 184 -21.94 11.42 -6.43
C VAL A 184 -21.50 11.31 -7.90
N PHE A 185 -21.23 10.09 -8.37
CA PHE A 185 -20.94 9.84 -9.78
C PHE A 185 -22.13 10.20 -10.67
N GLY A 186 -23.35 9.81 -10.28
CA GLY A 186 -24.58 10.21 -10.96
C GLY A 186 -24.74 11.73 -11.05
N ALA A 187 -24.49 12.46 -9.96
CA ALA A 187 -24.53 13.93 -9.93
C ALA A 187 -23.48 14.57 -10.86
N ALA A 188 -22.27 14.00 -10.94
CA ALA A 188 -21.24 14.45 -11.86
C ALA A 188 -21.66 14.26 -13.33
N VAL A 189 -22.27 13.11 -13.67
CA VAL A 189 -22.82 12.85 -15.01
C VAL A 189 -23.93 13.84 -15.37
N VAL A 190 -24.86 14.11 -14.44
CA VAL A 190 -25.93 15.11 -14.65
C VAL A 190 -25.35 16.50 -14.89
N SER A 191 -24.30 16.86 -14.15
CA SER A 191 -23.62 18.16 -14.29
C SER A 191 -22.85 18.27 -15.61
N ALA A 192 -22.22 17.19 -16.07
CA ALA A 192 -21.62 17.12 -17.41
C ALA A 192 -22.68 17.25 -18.52
N ALA A 193 -23.85 16.63 -18.33
CA ALA A 193 -24.98 16.76 -19.26
C ALA A 193 -25.56 18.19 -19.28
N ASP A 194 -25.68 18.85 -18.12
CA ASP A 194 -26.07 20.28 -18.03
C ASP A 194 -25.07 21.16 -18.79
N CYS A 195 -23.76 20.94 -18.60
CA CYS A 195 -22.71 21.66 -19.32
C CYS A 195 -22.80 21.46 -20.84
N TYR A 196 -23.10 20.24 -21.29
CA TYR A 196 -23.27 19.93 -22.70
C TYR A 196 -24.51 20.59 -23.30
N ARG A 197 -25.67 20.47 -22.62
CA ARG A 197 -26.95 21.04 -23.08
C ARG A 197 -26.93 22.56 -23.14
N ASN A 198 -26.31 23.21 -22.17
CA ASN A 198 -26.26 24.68 -22.08
C ASN A 198 -25.22 25.32 -23.02
N LYS A 199 -24.49 24.52 -23.81
CA LYS A 199 -23.46 24.96 -24.78
C LYS A 199 -22.47 25.97 -24.17
N ILE A 200 -22.01 25.69 -22.95
CA ILE A 200 -21.08 26.56 -22.23
C ILE A 200 -19.74 26.67 -22.97
N ARG A 201 -19.12 27.85 -22.91
CA ARG A 201 -17.81 28.13 -23.52
C ARG A 201 -16.75 27.16 -22.95
N TYR A 202 -15.92 26.59 -23.82
CA TYR A 202 -14.98 25.51 -23.47
C TYR A 202 -15.64 24.25 -22.85
N ARG A 203 -16.84 23.87 -23.32
CA ARG A 203 -17.63 22.70 -22.84
C ARG A 203 -16.82 21.43 -22.56
N TRP A 204 -15.86 21.09 -23.42
CA TRP A 204 -15.06 19.88 -23.26
C TRP A 204 -14.08 19.99 -22.09
N GLY A 205 -13.54 21.18 -21.83
CA GLY A 205 -12.71 21.46 -20.66
C GLY A 205 -13.50 21.34 -19.37
N TRP A 206 -14.73 21.87 -19.34
CA TRP A 206 -15.63 21.74 -18.18
C TRP A 206 -16.08 20.30 -17.92
N ILE A 207 -16.45 19.56 -18.97
CA ILE A 207 -16.81 18.13 -18.84
C ILE A 207 -15.61 17.33 -18.32
N ALA A 208 -14.41 17.56 -18.87
CA ALA A 208 -13.19 16.90 -18.39
C ALA A 208 -12.89 17.26 -16.92
N LEU A 209 -13.06 18.52 -16.53
CA LEU A 209 -12.86 18.96 -15.15
C LEU A 209 -13.82 18.23 -14.19
N ILE A 210 -15.13 18.20 -14.52
CA ILE A 210 -16.18 17.54 -13.72
C ILE A 210 -15.91 16.04 -13.56
N MET A 211 -15.50 15.38 -14.64
CA MET A 211 -15.35 13.92 -14.67
C MET A 211 -14.00 13.41 -14.15
N LEU A 212 -12.94 14.23 -14.19
CA LEU A 212 -11.59 13.77 -13.89
C LEU A 212 -10.99 14.38 -12.61
N VAL A 213 -11.49 15.52 -12.14
CA VAL A 213 -10.89 16.17 -10.96
C VAL A 213 -11.66 15.80 -9.70
N TYR A 214 -11.14 14.81 -8.98
CA TYR A 214 -11.63 14.41 -7.68
C TYR A 214 -10.60 14.74 -6.59
N VAL A 215 -11.11 15.16 -5.44
CA VAL A 215 -10.32 15.29 -4.21
C VAL A 215 -10.75 14.17 -3.28
N ALA A 216 -9.76 13.51 -2.70
CA ALA A 216 -9.95 12.35 -1.85
C ALA A 216 -9.38 12.62 -0.44
N PRO A 217 -10.03 13.46 0.39
CA PRO A 217 -9.68 13.53 1.79
C PRO A 217 -9.93 12.18 2.47
N GLY A 218 -9.05 11.84 3.39
CA GLY A 218 -9.10 10.57 4.08
C GLY A 218 -8.24 10.56 5.34
N PHE A 219 -8.38 9.47 6.08
CA PHE A 219 -7.50 9.16 7.18
C PHE A 219 -7.21 7.66 7.17
N SER A 220 -6.00 7.31 7.59
CA SER A 220 -5.66 5.92 7.89
C SER A 220 -5.24 5.82 9.35
N LEU A 221 -5.85 4.89 10.06
CA LEU A 221 -5.44 4.48 11.39
C LEU A 221 -4.69 3.17 11.22
N MET A 222 -3.36 3.23 11.28
CA MET A 222 -2.50 2.07 11.07
C MET A 222 -1.84 1.63 12.37
N LEU A 223 -1.65 0.33 12.55
CA LEU A 223 -0.83 -0.24 13.62
C LEU A 223 0.62 -0.33 13.14
N GLU A 224 1.48 0.55 13.67
CA GLU A 224 2.92 0.58 13.33
C GLU A 224 3.73 0.36 14.62
N ASP A 225 4.48 -0.75 14.69
CA ASP A 225 5.29 -1.15 15.87
C ASP A 225 4.52 -1.05 17.21
N ARG A 226 3.31 -1.63 17.28
CA ARG A 226 2.38 -1.61 18.43
C ARG A 226 1.84 -0.23 18.82
N ARG A 227 2.11 0.83 18.06
CA ARG A 227 1.49 2.16 18.24
C ARG A 227 0.40 2.36 17.19
N LYS A 228 -0.71 2.97 17.62
CA LYS A 228 -1.76 3.44 16.70
C LYS A 228 -1.30 4.77 16.10
N VAL A 229 -1.04 4.78 14.80
CA VAL A 229 -0.65 5.97 14.06
C VAL A 229 -1.83 6.44 13.21
N LEU A 230 -2.33 7.64 13.50
CA LEU A 230 -3.35 8.29 12.69
C LEU A 230 -2.66 9.18 11.65
N ARG A 231 -2.89 8.92 10.37
CA ARG A 231 -2.38 9.72 9.26
C ARG A 231 -3.56 10.33 8.52
N PHE A 232 -3.53 11.64 8.33
CA PHE A 232 -4.47 12.34 7.46
C PHE A 232 -3.89 12.45 6.06
N THR A 233 -4.69 12.12 5.06
CA THR A 233 -4.29 12.19 3.65
C THR A 233 -5.30 13.02 2.88
N CYS A 234 -4.81 13.91 2.02
CA CYS A 234 -5.63 14.59 1.04
C CYS A 234 -4.92 14.45 -0.29
N SER A 235 -5.52 13.69 -1.21
CA SER A 235 -4.95 13.48 -2.54
C SER A 235 -5.90 13.96 -3.62
N VAL A 236 -5.32 14.34 -4.76
CA VAL A 236 -6.07 14.57 -6.00
C VAL A 236 -6.02 13.28 -6.81
N ALA A 237 -7.18 12.80 -7.23
CA ALA A 237 -7.32 11.56 -7.99
C ALA A 237 -8.03 11.83 -9.32
N LEU A 238 -7.62 11.11 -10.36
CA LEU A 238 -8.18 11.22 -11.71
C LEU A 238 -9.55 10.52 -11.88
N MET A 239 -9.96 9.74 -10.87
CA MET A 239 -11.29 9.16 -10.61
C MET A 239 -11.12 8.24 -9.38
N GLY A 240 -12.09 8.19 -8.48
CA GLY A 240 -12.02 7.33 -7.30
C GLY A 240 -13.37 7.07 -6.66
N LEU A 241 -13.49 5.94 -5.98
CA LEU A 241 -14.64 5.63 -5.13
C LEU A 241 -14.31 5.98 -3.69
N SER A 242 -15.31 6.49 -2.97
CA SER A 242 -15.21 6.58 -1.51
C SER A 242 -15.14 5.17 -0.96
N LYS A 243 -14.18 4.91 -0.07
CA LYS A 243 -13.90 3.58 0.43
C LYS A 243 -13.57 3.61 1.91
N TYR A 244 -14.06 2.58 2.59
CA TYR A 244 -13.64 2.22 3.94
C TYR A 244 -13.05 0.81 3.87
N VAL A 245 -11.73 0.73 3.99
CA VAL A 245 -11.00 -0.54 3.88
C VAL A 245 -10.50 -0.93 5.27
N VAL A 246 -10.89 -2.11 5.71
CA VAL A 246 -10.39 -2.72 6.94
C VAL A 246 -9.29 -3.70 6.54
N TYR A 247 -8.08 -3.42 7.03
CA TYR A 247 -6.96 -4.34 7.00
C TYR A 247 -6.94 -5.08 8.34
N PRO A 248 -7.23 -6.40 8.36
CA PRO A 248 -7.46 -7.17 9.59
C PRO A 248 -6.39 -6.98 10.69
N GLU A 249 -5.16 -6.62 10.31
CA GLU A 249 -4.05 -6.42 11.23
C GLU A 249 -3.30 -5.09 11.07
N ASN A 250 -3.45 -4.41 9.93
CA ASN A 250 -2.76 -3.14 9.69
C ASN A 250 -3.62 -1.94 10.07
N GLY A 251 -4.91 -2.12 10.38
CA GLY A 251 -5.82 -1.06 10.80
C GLY A 251 -6.82 -0.69 9.72
N VAL A 252 -7.30 0.55 9.72
CA VAL A 252 -8.40 0.98 8.84
C VAL A 252 -8.01 2.16 7.99
N MET A 253 -8.51 2.21 6.77
CA MET A 253 -8.36 3.33 5.86
C MET A 253 -9.73 3.82 5.45
N PHE A 254 -9.97 5.11 5.65
CA PHE A 254 -11.14 5.81 5.16
C PHE A 254 -10.69 6.84 4.12
N SER A 255 -11.39 6.90 3.00
CA SER A 255 -11.19 7.93 1.98
C SER A 255 -12.53 8.28 1.35
N LEU A 256 -12.85 9.57 1.34
CA LEU A 256 -14.06 10.11 0.73
C LEU A 256 -13.68 10.74 -0.59
N CYS A 257 -14.21 10.26 -1.72
CA CYS A 257 -13.88 10.79 -3.02
C CYS A 257 -14.98 11.75 -3.49
N LEU A 258 -14.62 13.02 -3.68
CA LEU A 258 -15.55 14.10 -4.03
C LEU A 258 -15.13 14.74 -5.36
N PRO A 259 -16.06 14.96 -6.30
CA PRO A 259 -15.80 15.58 -7.60
C PRO A 259 -15.61 17.09 -7.41
N ALA A 260 -14.38 17.51 -7.14
CA ALA A 260 -14.07 18.92 -6.98
C ALA A 260 -14.37 19.71 -8.26
N GLY A 261 -14.20 19.11 -9.44
CA GLY A 261 -14.57 19.73 -10.71
C GLY A 261 -16.07 20.04 -10.82
N MET A 262 -16.94 19.18 -10.27
CA MET A 262 -18.38 19.43 -10.17
C MET A 262 -18.67 20.62 -9.25
N GLY A 263 -18.00 20.68 -8.09
CA GLY A 263 -18.14 21.79 -7.15
C GLY A 263 -17.76 23.14 -7.78
N ILE A 264 -16.62 23.19 -8.46
CA ILE A 264 -16.16 24.40 -9.18
C ILE A 264 -17.16 24.81 -10.27
N TYR A 265 -17.65 23.84 -11.05
CA TYR A 265 -18.64 24.10 -12.09
C TYR A 265 -19.91 24.75 -11.53
N TRP A 266 -20.48 24.21 -10.44
CA TRP A 266 -21.71 24.75 -9.86
C TRP A 266 -21.54 26.17 -9.30
N VAL A 267 -20.39 26.47 -8.70
CA VAL A 267 -20.08 27.82 -8.22
C VAL A 267 -19.97 28.79 -9.40
N MET A 268 -19.30 28.40 -10.49
CA MET A 268 -19.10 29.26 -11.66
C MET A 268 -20.29 29.28 -12.64
N ARG A 269 -21.27 28.40 -12.46
CA ARG A 269 -22.38 28.20 -13.41
C ARG A 269 -23.11 29.49 -13.75
N LYS A 270 -23.40 30.33 -12.76
CA LYS A 270 -24.11 31.60 -12.98
C LYS A 270 -23.33 32.54 -13.90
N HIS A 271 -22.04 32.76 -13.62
CA HIS A 271 -21.17 33.59 -14.44
C HIS A 271 -20.98 33.03 -15.86
N LEU A 272 -20.82 31.71 -15.99
CA LEU A 272 -20.67 31.05 -17.30
C LEU A 272 -21.91 31.21 -18.19
N LEU A 273 -23.10 31.25 -17.60
CA LEU A 273 -24.36 31.49 -18.32
C LEU A 273 -24.53 32.98 -18.69
N GLU A 274 -24.13 33.90 -17.82
CA GLU A 274 -24.13 35.34 -18.08
C GLU A 274 -23.16 35.72 -19.22
N GLU A 275 -21.94 35.20 -19.21
CA GLU A 275 -20.97 35.40 -20.30
C GLU A 275 -21.51 34.94 -21.65
N ARG A 276 -22.22 33.80 -21.67
CA ARG A 276 -22.87 33.27 -22.87
C ARG A 276 -23.98 34.20 -23.36
N SER A 277 -24.79 34.76 -22.46
CA SER A 277 -25.83 35.74 -22.82
C SER A 277 -25.24 37.00 -23.44
N ASN A 278 -24.16 37.52 -22.85
CA ASN A 278 -23.48 38.72 -23.35
C ASN A 278 -22.84 38.48 -24.72
N GLN A 279 -22.25 37.30 -24.98
CA GLN A 279 -21.73 36.96 -26.32
C GLN A 279 -22.83 36.78 -27.37
N GLY A 280 -24.02 36.30 -26.98
CA GLY A 280 -25.18 36.22 -27.88
C GLY A 280 -25.67 37.60 -28.35
N ASN A 281 -25.59 38.60 -27.47
CA ASN A 281 -25.99 39.99 -27.78
C ASN A 281 -24.94 40.78 -28.59
N ILE A 282 -23.68 40.34 -28.64
CA ILE A 282 -22.63 41.01 -29.44
C ILE A 282 -22.67 40.58 -30.91
N HIS A 283 -23.44 39.53 -31.24
CA HIS A 283 -23.60 38.99 -32.60
C HIS A 283 -24.98 39.26 -33.22
N LEU A 284 -25.79 40.12 -32.60
CA LEU A 284 -27.01 40.72 -33.16
C LEU A 284 -26.73 42.18 -33.53
#